data_AF-A0A0Q5L4G2-F1
#
_entry.id   AF-A0A0Q5L4G2-F1
#
_cell.length_a   1.000
_cell.length_b   1.000
_cell.length_c   1.000
_cell.angle_alpha   90.00
_cell.angle_beta   90.00
_cell.angle_gamma   90.00
#
_symmetry.space_group_name_H-M   'P 1'
#
loop_
_entity.id
_entity.type
_entity.pdbx_description
1 polymer ?
#
loop_
_entity_poly.entity_id
_entity_poly.type
_entity_poly.pdbx_seq_one_letter_code
_entity_poly.pdbx_strand_id
1 'polypeptide(L)'
;MVWEHLVMHTEFGEFVEGVELPAVQGTLPEGRELVFQLTPRMKSLEWAARKRPELFGGALLAFAQRRYDAMQATPDLLPPRAWGVLSVIPATDRLRTTLGGTWDPRAAPTNWPNHLFLGVDDIVQVCWFLRAGLPVPAALIARRLFERWTLNVAHQFGLSRQETESEEAYITRVWLTLRHPSLPDEAGRWWAWLSEFLHARPGHPAFGDRAAQPLSPIATQNVAHHDAISAVVDIVLGYIRGGIDLLAEQQGIDDASLSLRSVHRDMTIAEPFGLSFAFVPLEYFEAYRKRSEQWVRGGQAYRADVTDEVWGLVEKTNSLMTVRAFLERRGRAIERARGAFDDEKAALGEEFSPGDLASRMFRQRTIAETARQIVPDASGVERDALIVAAQAADGATHLWLEDSDDAVGCIRVLLEQVARLRTHRLKPGRAQRLEAAGTPSSSRWLSESGWGRLAVLMRALNEYAHLSIRSRRRGAAALLREVQSNVDGEESRRGSAVNAAFMIFAFELFDRLTDTNPEVAREFSRQVTLFDRDLHLEIIEEYLNRVFTRRAHDFGDPDYGRGQSSAQRS
;
A
#
# COMPACT_ATOMS: atom_id res chain seq x y z
N MET A 1 28.50 26.13 -33.95
CA MET A 1 28.97 24.73 -33.79
C MET A 1 27.79 23.94 -33.27
N VAL A 2 27.09 23.29 -34.19
CA VAL A 2 25.93 22.44 -33.90
C VAL A 2 26.49 21.08 -33.51
N TRP A 3 26.21 20.63 -32.29
CA TRP A 3 26.52 19.26 -31.88
C TRP A 3 25.52 18.34 -32.58
N GLU A 4 25.90 17.79 -33.73
CA GLU A 4 25.19 16.66 -34.33
C GLU A 4 25.28 15.46 -33.38
N HIS A 5 24.14 14.91 -33.00
CA HIS A 5 24.05 13.69 -32.19
C HIS A 5 24.74 12.54 -32.93
N LEU A 6 25.89 12.12 -32.41
CA LEU A 6 26.69 11.02 -32.94
C LEU A 6 26.00 9.69 -32.59
N VAL A 7 25.20 9.13 -33.51
CA VAL A 7 24.70 7.76 -33.41
C VAL A 7 25.80 6.81 -33.88
N MET A 8 26.47 6.13 -32.94
CA MET A 8 27.41 5.05 -33.27
C MET A 8 26.63 3.76 -33.52
N HIS A 9 26.63 3.30 -34.77
CA HIS A 9 26.18 1.96 -35.11
C HIS A 9 27.31 0.97 -34.85
N THR A 10 27.12 0.08 -33.87
CA THR A 10 27.98 -1.10 -33.68
C THR A 10 27.27 -2.32 -34.25
N GLU A 11 28.00 -3.36 -34.64
CA GLU A 11 27.43 -4.63 -35.12
C GLU A 11 26.50 -5.34 -34.09
N PHE A 12 26.37 -4.80 -32.88
CA PHE A 12 25.59 -5.37 -31.76
C PHE A 12 24.44 -4.48 -31.25
N GLY A 13 24.29 -3.23 -31.71
CA GLY A 13 23.24 -2.33 -31.21
C GLY A 13 23.41 -0.85 -31.55
N GLU A 14 22.37 -0.06 -31.24
CA GLU A 14 22.34 1.40 -31.34
C GLU A 14 22.42 2.01 -29.93
N PHE A 15 23.36 2.94 -29.70
CA PHE A 15 23.43 3.70 -28.44
C PHE A 15 22.71 5.04 -28.57
N VAL A 16 21.64 5.25 -27.80
CA VAL A 16 20.86 6.50 -27.78
C VAL A 16 20.77 7.03 -26.35
N GLU A 17 21.30 8.22 -26.11
CA GLU A 17 21.27 8.91 -24.81
C GLU A 17 21.76 8.05 -23.62
N GLY A 18 22.82 7.27 -23.84
CA GLY A 18 23.40 6.39 -22.82
C GLY A 18 22.57 5.13 -22.54
N VAL A 19 21.70 4.74 -23.46
CA VAL A 19 20.98 3.46 -23.46
C VAL A 19 21.40 2.64 -24.67
N GLU A 20 21.85 1.41 -24.43
CA GLU A 20 22.12 0.43 -25.49
C GLU A 20 20.82 -0.22 -25.95
N LEU A 21 20.53 -0.15 -27.25
CA LEU A 21 19.34 -0.70 -27.88
C LEU A 21 19.74 -1.83 -28.84
N PRO A 22 18.98 -2.94 -28.90
CA PRO A 22 19.34 -4.06 -29.76
C PRO A 22 19.30 -3.71 -31.25
N ALA A 23 20.16 -4.36 -32.05
CA ALA A 23 20.13 -4.24 -33.50
C ALA A 23 18.80 -4.77 -34.10
N VAL A 24 18.29 -4.10 -35.14
CA VAL A 24 17.01 -4.46 -35.80
C VAL A 24 17.16 -5.68 -36.72
N GLN A 25 18.37 -5.98 -37.21
CA GLN A 25 18.64 -7.04 -38.18
C GLN A 25 19.31 -8.24 -37.53
N GLY A 26 18.54 -9.32 -37.40
CA GLY A 26 19.05 -10.63 -36.97
C GLY A 26 17.90 -11.63 -36.83
N THR A 27 18.01 -12.77 -37.50
CA THR A 27 17.19 -13.94 -37.22
C THR A 27 17.78 -14.64 -35.99
N LEU A 28 17.36 -14.29 -34.76
CA LEU A 28 17.63 -14.97 -33.48
C LEU A 28 17.02 -14.11 -32.33
N PRO A 29 16.74 -14.66 -31.13
CA PRO A 29 15.80 -15.72 -30.72
C PRO A 29 14.42 -15.12 -30.38
N GLU A 30 13.46 -15.97 -29.99
CA GLU A 30 12.07 -15.61 -29.66
C GLU A 30 11.96 -14.30 -28.86
N GLY A 31 11.04 -13.39 -29.24
CA GLY A 31 10.94 -12.01 -28.72
C GLY A 31 10.89 -11.84 -27.19
N ARG A 32 10.75 -12.92 -26.42
CA ARG A 32 10.92 -12.96 -24.97
C ARG A 32 12.34 -12.59 -24.52
N GLU A 33 13.38 -13.04 -25.19
CA GLU A 33 14.76 -12.76 -24.77
C GLU A 33 15.13 -11.28 -24.96
N LEU A 34 14.63 -10.66 -26.04
CA LEU A 34 14.89 -9.25 -26.36
C LEU A 34 14.31 -8.30 -25.32
N VAL A 35 13.11 -8.61 -24.79
CA VAL A 35 12.45 -7.83 -23.74
C VAL A 35 13.32 -7.71 -22.49
N PHE A 36 14.06 -8.76 -22.12
CA PHE A 36 14.93 -8.73 -20.94
C PHE A 36 16.22 -7.94 -21.15
N GLN A 37 16.64 -7.72 -22.39
CA GLN A 37 17.80 -6.91 -22.75
C GLN A 37 17.50 -5.40 -22.75
N LEU A 38 16.23 -5.01 -22.91
CA LEU A 38 15.84 -3.59 -22.88
C LEU A 38 16.10 -2.97 -21.51
N THR A 39 16.77 -1.83 -21.48
CA THR A 39 16.97 -1.05 -20.24
C THR A 39 15.62 -0.47 -19.77
N PRO A 40 15.30 -0.49 -18.46
CA PRO A 40 14.03 0.04 -17.95
C PRO A 40 13.98 1.59 -17.96
N ARG A 41 13.88 2.17 -19.15
CA ARG A 41 13.80 3.62 -19.42
C ARG A 41 12.78 3.91 -20.52
N MET A 42 12.21 5.13 -20.51
CA MET A 42 11.28 5.62 -21.54
C MET A 42 11.83 5.46 -22.96
N LYS A 43 13.13 5.73 -23.18
CA LYS A 43 13.78 5.54 -24.49
C LYS A 43 13.71 4.11 -25.04
N SER A 44 13.77 3.10 -24.18
CA SER A 44 13.60 1.71 -24.63
C SER A 44 12.14 1.41 -25.01
N LEU A 45 11.17 2.08 -24.38
CA LEU A 45 9.76 1.98 -24.78
C LEU A 45 9.48 2.72 -26.09
N GLU A 46 10.10 3.89 -26.31
CA GLU A 46 10.04 4.58 -27.60
C GLU A 46 10.59 3.70 -28.73
N TRP A 47 11.75 3.08 -28.50
CA TRP A 47 12.34 2.15 -29.46
C TRP A 47 11.41 0.96 -29.72
N ALA A 48 10.87 0.33 -28.67
CA ALA A 48 9.93 -0.76 -28.81
C ALA A 48 8.70 -0.33 -29.61
N ALA A 49 8.09 0.82 -29.28
CA ALA A 49 6.92 1.34 -29.97
C ALA A 49 7.18 1.62 -31.47
N ARG A 50 8.36 2.14 -31.84
CA ARG A 50 8.73 2.46 -33.23
C ARG A 50 9.15 1.25 -34.04
N LYS A 51 9.97 0.37 -33.45
CA LYS A 51 10.73 -0.65 -34.19
C LYS A 51 10.17 -2.05 -34.02
N ARG A 52 9.61 -2.37 -32.84
CA ARG A 52 9.16 -3.70 -32.43
C ARG A 52 7.91 -3.60 -31.55
N PRO A 53 6.79 -3.04 -32.05
CA PRO A 53 5.63 -2.71 -31.23
C PRO A 53 5.07 -3.92 -30.49
N GLU A 54 5.18 -5.14 -31.04
CA GLU A 54 4.77 -6.38 -30.40
C GLU A 54 5.48 -6.69 -29.06
N LEU A 55 6.60 -6.01 -28.77
CA LEU A 55 7.35 -6.18 -27.52
C LEU A 55 6.95 -5.18 -26.44
N PHE A 56 6.20 -4.13 -26.76
CA PHE A 56 5.96 -3.01 -25.84
C PHE A 56 5.31 -3.43 -24.52
N GLY A 57 4.22 -4.20 -24.57
CA GLY A 57 3.57 -4.71 -23.36
C GLY A 57 4.47 -5.62 -22.54
N GLY A 58 5.23 -6.50 -23.21
CA GLY A 58 6.22 -7.37 -22.58
C GLY A 58 7.36 -6.59 -21.92
N ALA A 59 7.83 -5.52 -22.55
CA ALA A 59 8.86 -4.62 -22.01
C ALA A 59 8.40 -3.97 -20.71
N LEU A 60 7.20 -3.36 -20.68
CA LEU A 60 6.65 -2.77 -19.45
C LEU A 60 6.54 -3.80 -18.32
N LEU A 61 6.05 -5.01 -18.62
CA LEU A 61 5.96 -6.07 -17.61
C LEU A 61 7.35 -6.48 -17.08
N ALA A 62 8.34 -6.61 -17.97
CA ALA A 62 9.71 -6.94 -17.58
C ALA A 62 10.37 -5.84 -16.75
N PHE A 63 10.06 -4.56 -17.04
CA PHE A 63 10.54 -3.42 -16.28
C PHE A 63 10.01 -3.47 -14.85
N ALA A 64 8.70 -3.70 -14.70
CA ALA A 64 8.07 -3.90 -13.41
C ALA A 64 8.66 -5.11 -12.65
N GLN A 65 8.91 -6.23 -13.33
CA GLN A 65 9.52 -7.42 -12.71
C GLN A 65 10.93 -7.14 -12.20
N ARG A 66 11.79 -6.49 -12.99
CA ARG A 66 13.15 -6.14 -12.55
C ARG A 66 13.16 -5.19 -11.36
N ARG A 67 12.17 -4.30 -11.24
CA ARG A 67 12.01 -3.48 -10.04
C ARG A 67 11.73 -4.34 -8.80
N TYR A 68 10.82 -5.31 -8.89
CA TYR A 68 10.57 -6.24 -7.79
C TYR A 68 11.82 -7.07 -7.45
N ASP A 69 12.59 -7.50 -8.45
CA ASP A 69 13.82 -8.25 -8.23
C ASP A 69 14.89 -7.38 -7.54
N ALA A 70 15.02 -6.10 -7.94
CA ALA A 70 15.92 -5.15 -7.29
C ALA A 70 15.53 -4.87 -5.83
N MET A 71 14.23 -4.74 -5.54
CA MET A 71 13.73 -4.59 -4.16
C MET A 71 14.02 -5.84 -3.32
N GLN A 72 13.84 -7.03 -3.89
CA GLN A 72 14.18 -8.30 -3.21
C GLN A 72 15.66 -8.39 -2.87
N ALA A 73 16.54 -7.97 -3.79
CA ALA A 73 17.99 -7.96 -3.62
C ALA A 73 18.52 -6.89 -2.63
N THR A 74 17.64 -6.05 -2.09
CA THR A 74 18.01 -4.95 -1.20
C THR A 74 17.45 -5.15 0.21
N PRO A 75 18.12 -5.93 1.09
CA PRO A 75 17.66 -6.16 2.48
C PRO A 75 17.60 -4.87 3.31
N ASP A 76 18.46 -3.89 3.02
CA ASP A 76 18.53 -2.60 3.73
C ASP A 76 17.27 -1.72 3.56
N LEU A 77 16.32 -2.13 2.71
CA LEU A 77 15.00 -1.51 2.67
C LEU A 77 14.25 -1.66 3.99
N LEU A 78 14.56 -2.69 4.80
CA LEU A 78 14.03 -2.78 6.16
C LEU A 78 15.06 -2.22 7.15
N PRO A 79 14.84 -1.01 7.70
CA PRO A 79 15.83 -0.36 8.55
C PRO A 79 16.00 -1.10 9.89
N PRO A 80 17.13 -0.90 10.60
CA PRO A 80 17.40 -1.54 11.88
C PRO A 80 16.29 -1.33 12.93
N ARG A 81 15.64 -0.16 12.91
CA ARG A 81 14.49 0.13 13.77
C ARG A 81 13.32 -0.82 13.51
N ALA A 82 12.99 -1.08 12.25
CA ALA A 82 11.92 -2.02 11.90
C ALA A 82 12.25 -3.45 12.33
N TRP A 83 13.51 -3.86 12.23
CA TRP A 83 13.97 -5.15 12.76
C TRP A 83 13.84 -5.22 14.28
N GLY A 84 14.14 -4.13 15.00
CA GLY A 84 13.87 -4.02 16.44
C GLY A 84 12.38 -4.11 16.80
N VAL A 85 11.50 -3.52 15.98
CA VAL A 85 10.04 -3.70 16.09
C VAL A 85 9.64 -5.16 15.86
N LEU A 86 10.27 -5.87 14.91
CA LEU A 86 9.97 -7.26 14.63
C LEU A 86 10.51 -8.22 15.71
N SER A 87 11.59 -7.87 16.41
CA SER A 87 12.26 -8.78 17.34
C SER A 87 11.40 -9.19 18.54
N VAL A 88 10.38 -8.41 18.88
CA VAL A 88 9.46 -8.67 19.99
C VAL A 88 8.24 -9.48 19.57
N ILE A 89 8.01 -9.66 18.26
CA ILE A 89 6.84 -10.37 17.73
C ILE A 89 6.79 -11.83 18.20
N PRO A 90 7.88 -12.61 18.23
CA PRO A 90 7.85 -13.98 18.73
C PRO A 90 7.33 -14.10 20.17
N ALA A 91 7.71 -13.16 21.06
CA ALA A 91 7.21 -13.15 22.43
C ALA A 91 5.72 -12.86 22.49
N THR A 92 5.23 -11.88 21.71
CA THR A 92 3.79 -11.60 21.63
C THR A 92 3.02 -12.80 21.07
N ASP A 93 3.55 -13.47 20.07
CA ASP A 93 2.87 -14.57 19.37
C ASP A 93 2.72 -15.83 20.20
N ARG A 94 3.69 -16.13 21.07
CA ARG A 94 3.54 -17.24 22.02
C ARG A 94 2.28 -17.09 22.87
N LEU A 95 1.99 -15.87 23.31
CA LEU A 95 0.83 -15.57 24.15
C LEU A 95 -0.48 -15.55 23.35
N ARG A 96 -0.43 -15.61 22.02
CA ARG A 96 -1.63 -15.48 21.17
C ARG A 96 -2.69 -16.50 21.52
N THR A 97 -2.37 -17.79 21.45
CA THR A 97 -3.35 -18.85 21.70
C THR A 97 -3.83 -18.83 23.15
N THR A 98 -2.91 -18.71 24.10
CA THR A 98 -3.21 -18.71 25.55
C THR A 98 -4.14 -17.58 25.94
N LEU A 99 -3.94 -16.38 25.38
CA LEU A 99 -4.79 -15.22 25.63
C LEU A 99 -6.11 -15.23 24.82
N GLY A 100 -6.41 -16.29 24.07
CA GLY A 100 -7.64 -16.40 23.28
C GLY A 100 -7.61 -15.61 21.96
N GLY A 101 -6.41 -15.29 21.47
CA GLY A 101 -6.15 -14.76 20.14
C GLY A 101 -6.21 -15.84 19.06
N THR A 102 -6.66 -15.46 17.87
CA THR A 102 -6.77 -16.37 16.72
C THR A 102 -5.59 -16.26 15.75
N TRP A 103 -5.21 -17.40 15.19
CA TRP A 103 -4.29 -17.51 14.05
C TRP A 103 -5.00 -17.50 12.71
N ASP A 104 -6.33 -17.66 12.69
CA ASP A 104 -7.12 -17.69 11.46
C ASP A 104 -7.02 -16.32 10.75
N PRO A 105 -6.44 -16.26 9.55
CA PRO A 105 -6.26 -15.01 8.83
C PRO A 105 -7.56 -14.38 8.34
N ARG A 106 -8.69 -15.10 8.38
CA ARG A 106 -10.03 -14.65 7.96
C ARG A 106 -10.95 -14.33 9.13
N ALA A 107 -10.55 -14.65 10.36
CA ALA A 107 -11.37 -14.41 11.54
C ALA A 107 -11.53 -12.90 11.81
N ALA A 108 -12.77 -12.46 11.96
CA ALA A 108 -13.06 -11.12 12.44
C ALA A 108 -12.63 -10.99 13.91
N PRO A 109 -12.08 -9.83 14.33
CA PRO A 109 -11.76 -9.61 15.73
C PRO A 109 -13.05 -9.46 16.55
N THR A 110 -13.42 -10.48 17.30
CA THR A 110 -14.64 -10.52 18.12
C THR A 110 -14.42 -10.25 19.60
N ASN A 111 -13.16 -10.24 20.05
CA ASN A 111 -12.79 -10.07 21.44
C ASN A 111 -11.54 -9.16 21.55
N TRP A 112 -11.27 -8.69 22.76
CA TRP A 112 -10.14 -7.78 23.02
C TRP A 112 -8.76 -8.38 22.66
N PRO A 113 -8.44 -9.64 23.02
CA PRO A 113 -7.21 -10.29 22.57
C PRO A 113 -7.02 -10.26 21.05
N ASN A 114 -8.06 -10.61 20.28
CA ASN A 114 -8.02 -10.57 18.82
C ASN A 114 -7.74 -9.14 18.30
N HIS A 115 -8.25 -8.10 18.97
CA HIS A 115 -7.96 -6.72 18.59
C HIS A 115 -6.49 -6.33 18.82
N LEU A 116 -5.86 -6.81 19.90
CA LEU A 116 -4.43 -6.60 20.18
C LEU A 116 -3.56 -7.32 19.15
N PHE A 117 -3.82 -8.60 18.90
CA PHE A 117 -3.05 -9.39 17.94
C PHE A 117 -3.25 -8.97 16.49
N LEU A 118 -4.43 -8.46 16.13
CA LEU A 118 -4.63 -7.78 14.84
C LEU A 118 -3.73 -6.55 14.72
N GLY A 119 -3.55 -5.79 15.81
CA GLY A 119 -2.61 -4.66 15.82
C GLY A 119 -1.15 -5.10 15.62
N VAL A 120 -0.74 -6.22 16.22
CA VAL A 120 0.57 -6.85 15.97
C VAL A 120 0.71 -7.24 14.50
N ASP A 121 -0.33 -7.84 13.92
CA ASP A 121 -0.32 -8.27 12.51
C ASP A 121 -0.22 -7.10 11.54
N ASP A 122 -0.97 -6.02 11.79
CA ASP A 122 -0.89 -4.79 11.00
C ASP A 122 0.51 -4.16 11.07
N ILE A 123 1.19 -4.21 12.22
CA ILE A 123 2.57 -3.72 12.37
C ILE A 123 3.55 -4.55 11.54
N VAL A 124 3.42 -5.88 11.56
CA VAL A 124 4.23 -6.75 10.71
C VAL A 124 3.96 -6.47 9.23
N GLN A 125 2.71 -6.19 8.85
CA GLN A 125 2.35 -5.79 7.48
C GLN A 125 3.01 -4.46 7.06
N VAL A 126 3.09 -3.47 7.97
CA VAL A 126 3.84 -2.23 7.73
C VAL A 126 5.31 -2.56 7.42
N CYS A 127 5.97 -3.33 8.28
CA CYS A 127 7.37 -3.76 8.07
C CYS A 127 7.53 -4.54 6.75
N TRP A 128 6.53 -5.34 6.37
CA TRP A 128 6.54 -6.08 5.11
C TRP A 128 6.54 -5.15 3.91
N PHE A 129 5.69 -4.11 3.91
CA PHE A 129 5.67 -3.12 2.83
C PHE A 129 6.95 -2.27 2.78
N LEU A 130 7.54 -1.94 3.93
CA LEU A 130 8.85 -1.27 3.97
C LEU A 130 9.93 -2.13 3.31
N ARG A 131 10.00 -3.42 3.68
CA ARG A 131 10.94 -4.38 3.07
C ARG A 131 10.69 -4.60 1.58
N ALA A 132 9.44 -4.50 1.14
CA ALA A 132 9.04 -4.56 -0.27
C ALA A 132 9.33 -3.25 -1.05
N GLY A 133 9.86 -2.20 -0.41
CA GLY A 133 10.11 -0.91 -1.06
C GLY A 133 8.83 -0.12 -1.40
N LEU A 134 7.76 -0.36 -0.63
CA LEU A 134 6.43 0.21 -0.82
C LEU A 134 6.03 1.10 0.39
N PRO A 135 6.61 2.30 0.53
CA PRO A 135 6.38 3.12 1.73
C PRO A 135 4.98 3.76 1.80
N VAL A 136 4.27 3.92 0.68
CA VAL A 136 2.91 4.48 0.68
C VAL A 136 1.89 3.59 1.39
N PRO A 137 1.72 2.29 1.04
CA PRO A 137 0.85 1.41 1.81
C PRO A 137 1.33 1.23 3.26
N ALA A 138 2.65 1.22 3.50
CA ALA A 138 3.21 1.17 4.86
C ALA A 138 2.77 2.37 5.71
N ALA A 139 2.90 3.60 5.18
CA ALA A 139 2.50 4.83 5.86
C ALA A 139 0.98 4.89 6.10
N LEU A 140 0.19 4.40 5.15
CA LEU A 140 -1.28 4.34 5.26
C LEU A 140 -1.69 3.45 6.44
N ILE A 141 -1.16 2.23 6.50
CA ILE A 141 -1.47 1.27 7.58
C ILE A 141 -0.95 1.80 8.92
N ALA A 142 0.27 2.35 8.95
CA ALA A 142 0.86 2.95 10.16
C ALA A 142 0.00 4.11 10.69
N ARG A 143 -0.51 4.98 9.80
CA ARG A 143 -1.40 6.09 10.19
C ARG A 143 -2.70 5.57 10.78
N ARG A 144 -3.35 4.61 10.12
CA ARG A 144 -4.60 4.00 10.58
C ARG A 144 -4.43 3.32 11.94
N LEU A 145 -3.32 2.60 12.13
CA LEU A 145 -2.94 2.02 13.42
C LEU A 145 -2.82 3.10 14.48
N PHE A 146 -2.09 4.16 14.18
CA PHE A 146 -1.85 5.24 15.14
C PHE A 146 -3.15 5.94 15.55
N GLU A 147 -4.04 6.21 14.59
CA GLU A 147 -5.38 6.76 14.85
C GLU A 147 -6.22 5.82 15.73
N ARG A 148 -6.25 4.51 15.41
CA ARG A 148 -6.96 3.49 16.20
C ARG A 148 -6.51 3.44 17.63
N TRP A 149 -5.20 3.36 17.85
CA TRP A 149 -4.65 3.21 19.18
C TRP A 149 -4.68 4.52 19.96
N THR A 150 -4.64 5.67 19.29
CA THR A 150 -4.96 6.97 19.92
C THR A 150 -6.39 6.97 20.48
N LEU A 151 -7.39 6.51 19.71
CA LEU A 151 -8.77 6.43 20.21
C LEU A 151 -8.89 5.50 21.42
N ASN A 152 -8.15 4.40 21.43
CA ASN A 152 -8.15 3.45 22.54
C ASN A 152 -7.52 4.04 23.80
N VAL A 153 -6.34 4.67 23.69
CA VAL A 153 -5.68 5.38 24.80
C VAL A 153 -6.60 6.49 25.32
N ALA A 154 -7.16 7.31 24.42
CA ALA A 154 -8.08 8.37 24.80
C ALA A 154 -9.30 7.83 25.56
N HIS A 155 -9.86 6.70 25.11
CA HIS A 155 -10.95 6.03 25.82
C HIS A 155 -10.55 5.57 27.21
N GLN A 156 -9.40 4.90 27.35
CA GLN A 156 -8.88 4.40 28.64
C GLN A 156 -8.72 5.52 29.66
N PHE A 157 -8.21 6.68 29.24
CA PHE A 157 -7.95 7.82 30.13
C PHE A 157 -9.09 8.86 30.15
N GLY A 158 -10.25 8.56 29.56
CA GLY A 158 -11.40 9.47 29.56
C GLY A 158 -11.15 10.80 28.84
N LEU A 159 -10.24 10.82 27.87
CA LEU A 159 -9.86 12.02 27.14
C LEU A 159 -10.80 12.25 25.96
N SER A 160 -11.15 13.52 25.73
CA SER A 160 -11.81 13.99 24.52
C SER A 160 -11.03 15.15 23.94
N ARG A 161 -11.17 15.37 22.63
CA ARG A 161 -10.58 16.52 21.95
C ARG A 161 -11.31 17.78 22.36
N GLN A 162 -10.57 18.82 22.74
CA GLN A 162 -11.14 20.12 23.07
C GLN A 162 -11.52 20.90 21.79
N GLU A 163 -12.49 21.81 21.88
CA GLU A 163 -13.05 22.50 20.70
C GLU A 163 -12.00 23.27 19.88
N THR A 164 -11.06 23.93 20.57
CA THR A 164 -10.00 24.74 19.94
C THR A 164 -8.70 23.97 19.71
N GLU A 165 -8.64 22.70 20.11
CA GLU A 165 -7.43 21.90 20.04
C GLU A 165 -7.24 21.34 18.62
N SER A 166 -6.04 21.49 18.07
CA SER A 166 -5.68 20.86 16.80
C SER A 166 -5.63 19.34 16.96
N GLU A 167 -5.80 18.60 15.86
CA GLU A 167 -5.72 17.13 15.91
C GLU A 167 -4.33 16.66 16.35
N GLU A 168 -3.28 17.34 15.89
CA GLU A 168 -1.90 17.12 16.33
C GLU A 168 -1.72 17.31 17.85
N ALA A 169 -2.23 18.41 18.41
CA ALA A 169 -2.13 18.69 19.84
C ALA A 169 -2.92 17.66 20.66
N TYR A 170 -4.10 17.28 20.18
CA TYR A 170 -4.93 16.25 20.78
C TYR A 170 -4.21 14.90 20.85
N ILE A 171 -3.69 14.42 19.72
CA ILE A 171 -2.96 13.15 19.65
C ILE A 171 -1.75 13.19 20.59
N THR A 172 -0.97 14.28 20.56
CA THR A 172 0.19 14.44 21.46
C THR A 172 -0.22 14.33 22.93
N ARG A 173 -1.27 15.07 23.34
CA ARG A 173 -1.78 15.03 24.71
C ARG A 173 -2.26 13.64 25.11
N VAL A 174 -2.92 12.91 24.21
CA VAL A 174 -3.37 11.53 24.45
C VAL A 174 -2.19 10.61 24.72
N TRP A 175 -1.15 10.63 23.89
CA TRP A 175 0.00 9.74 24.09
C TRP A 175 0.88 10.12 25.28
N LEU A 176 0.94 11.40 25.65
CA LEU A 176 1.66 11.85 26.85
C LEU A 176 1.07 11.31 28.16
N THR A 177 -0.19 10.83 28.20
CA THR A 177 -0.75 10.27 29.44
C THR A 177 -0.13 8.94 29.84
N LEU A 178 0.45 8.20 28.88
CA LEU A 178 1.11 6.92 29.15
C LEU A 178 2.47 7.09 29.85
N ARG A 179 3.06 8.31 29.86
CA ARG A 179 4.36 8.66 30.49
C ARG A 179 5.47 7.61 30.28
N HIS A 180 5.50 6.96 29.12
CA HIS A 180 6.48 5.91 28.85
C HIS A 180 7.76 6.52 28.23
N PRO A 181 8.98 6.17 28.68
CA PRO A 181 10.23 6.78 28.21
C PRO A 181 10.55 6.61 26.72
N SER A 182 9.81 5.73 26.02
CA SER A 182 9.91 5.53 24.57
C SER A 182 8.93 6.35 23.75
N LEU A 183 7.94 6.98 24.38
CA LEU A 183 6.95 7.76 23.67
C LEU A 183 7.57 9.12 23.35
N PRO A 184 7.64 9.51 22.07
CA PRO A 184 8.14 10.83 21.73
C PRO A 184 7.17 11.88 22.26
N ASP A 185 7.72 12.97 22.77
CA ASP A 185 6.97 14.18 23.18
C ASP A 185 6.15 14.82 22.03
N GLU A 186 6.29 14.26 20.83
CA GLU A 186 5.80 14.78 19.55
C GLU A 186 4.94 13.75 18.79
N ALA A 187 4.26 12.85 19.49
CA ALA A 187 3.37 11.83 18.92
C ALA A 187 2.42 12.39 17.83
N GLY A 188 1.76 13.52 18.07
CA GLY A 188 0.89 14.14 17.08
C GLY A 188 1.62 14.66 15.84
N ARG A 189 2.88 15.10 15.98
CA ARG A 189 3.68 15.51 14.81
C ARG A 189 3.91 14.32 13.88
N TRP A 190 4.24 13.16 14.42
CA TRP A 190 4.42 11.94 13.62
C TRP A 190 3.16 11.57 12.84
N TRP A 191 1.98 11.75 13.45
CA TRP A 191 0.71 11.62 12.73
C TRP A 191 0.58 12.62 11.59
N ALA A 192 0.89 13.90 11.83
CA ALA A 192 0.85 14.94 10.80
C ALA A 192 1.84 14.64 9.66
N TRP A 193 3.03 14.14 9.98
CA TRP A 193 4.03 13.72 8.99
C TRP A 193 3.52 12.62 8.07
N LEU A 194 2.90 11.56 8.61
CA LEU A 194 2.27 10.52 7.78
C LEU A 194 1.21 11.09 6.87
N SER A 195 0.46 12.10 7.34
CA SER A 195 -0.50 12.81 6.51
C SER A 195 0.16 13.52 5.34
N GLU A 196 1.15 14.37 5.60
CA GLU A 196 1.85 15.09 4.53
C GLU A 196 2.51 14.12 3.53
N PHE A 197 3.10 13.03 4.02
CA PHE A 197 3.68 11.97 3.21
C PHE A 197 2.66 11.33 2.25
N LEU A 198 1.50 10.90 2.76
CA LEU A 198 0.43 10.29 1.94
C LEU A 198 -0.18 11.26 0.92
N HIS A 199 -0.07 12.56 1.17
CA HIS A 199 -0.55 13.60 0.27
C HIS A 199 0.53 14.08 -0.72
N ALA A 200 1.75 13.53 -0.68
CA ALA A 200 2.88 13.97 -1.51
C ALA A 200 3.16 15.48 -1.37
N ARG A 201 3.07 15.99 -0.14
CA ARG A 201 3.31 17.41 0.17
C ARG A 201 4.70 17.58 0.79
N PRO A 202 5.46 18.63 0.41
CA PRO A 202 6.73 18.94 1.06
C PRO A 202 6.46 19.10 2.55
N GLY A 203 7.26 18.39 3.36
CA GLY A 203 6.86 18.06 4.71
C GLY A 203 6.57 19.24 5.64
N HIS A 204 5.90 18.89 6.73
CA HIS A 204 5.44 19.85 7.72
C HIS A 204 6.61 20.66 8.32
N PRO A 205 6.53 22.01 8.41
CA PRO A 205 7.64 22.87 8.89
C PRO A 205 8.21 22.48 10.25
N ALA A 206 7.38 21.86 11.12
CA ALA A 206 7.79 21.40 12.44
C ALA A 206 8.87 20.29 12.43
N PHE A 207 9.13 19.67 11.29
CA PHE A 207 10.15 18.63 11.16
C PHE A 207 11.52 19.13 10.68
N GLY A 208 11.64 20.39 10.25
CA GLY A 208 12.89 20.92 9.70
C GLY A 208 13.46 19.98 8.62
N ASP A 209 14.71 19.55 8.80
CA ASP A 209 15.39 18.62 7.88
C ASP A 209 14.76 17.21 7.81
N ARG A 210 13.88 16.86 8.76
CA ARG A 210 13.13 15.59 8.79
C ARG A 210 11.76 15.68 8.10
N ALA A 211 11.44 16.82 7.49
CA ALA A 211 10.23 16.99 6.70
C ALA A 211 10.10 15.84 5.70
N ALA A 212 8.85 15.40 5.44
CA ALA A 212 8.57 14.46 4.35
C ALA A 212 9.19 15.00 3.04
N GLN A 213 10.31 14.37 2.66
CA GLN A 213 10.96 14.57 1.39
C GLN A 213 10.15 13.89 0.27
N PRO A 214 10.27 14.38 -0.97
CA PRO A 214 9.79 13.67 -2.13
C PRO A 214 10.30 12.23 -2.19
N LEU A 215 9.41 11.29 -2.51
CA LEU A 215 9.82 9.92 -2.77
C LEU A 215 10.76 9.87 -3.98
N SER A 216 11.78 9.03 -3.88
CA SER A 216 12.67 8.72 -4.98
C SER A 216 12.17 7.51 -5.77
N PRO A 217 12.34 7.50 -7.11
CA PRO A 217 12.19 6.27 -7.90
C PRO A 217 13.23 5.20 -7.54
N ILE A 218 14.34 5.57 -6.90
CA ILE A 218 15.38 4.65 -6.41
C ILE A 218 15.03 4.25 -4.97
N ALA A 219 14.64 2.98 -4.78
CA ALA A 219 14.10 2.50 -3.51
C ALA A 219 15.03 2.72 -2.29
N THR A 220 16.35 2.56 -2.46
CA THR A 220 17.34 2.75 -1.38
C THR A 220 17.40 4.19 -0.88
N GLN A 221 17.02 5.17 -1.69
CA GLN A 221 16.95 6.58 -1.28
C GLN A 221 15.74 6.87 -0.38
N ASN A 222 14.79 5.94 -0.27
CA ASN A 222 13.60 6.08 0.57
C ASN A 222 13.76 5.51 1.98
N VAL A 223 14.92 4.93 2.34
CA VAL A 223 15.14 4.28 3.65
C VAL A 223 14.91 5.24 4.83
N ALA A 224 15.18 6.53 4.67
CA ALA A 224 14.86 7.53 5.71
C ALA A 224 13.35 7.60 6.01
N HIS A 225 12.49 7.48 4.98
CA HIS A 225 11.04 7.38 5.19
C HIS A 225 10.67 6.07 5.86
N HIS A 226 11.37 4.98 5.54
CA HIS A 226 11.11 3.68 6.15
C HIS A 226 11.42 3.73 7.66
N ASP A 227 12.53 4.36 8.06
CA ASP A 227 12.88 4.53 9.48
C ASP A 227 11.86 5.42 10.21
N ALA A 228 11.42 6.52 9.59
CA ALA A 228 10.37 7.39 10.10
C ALA A 228 9.04 6.64 10.32
N ILE A 229 8.58 5.86 9.34
CA ILE A 229 7.38 5.01 9.47
C ILE A 229 7.57 3.97 10.58
N SER A 230 8.76 3.37 10.68
CA SER A 230 9.10 2.39 11.73
C SER A 230 9.02 2.99 13.12
N ALA A 231 9.38 4.27 13.29
CA ALA A 231 9.26 4.97 14.56
C ALA A 231 7.80 5.11 15.01
N VAL A 232 6.87 5.34 14.09
CA VAL A 232 5.44 5.42 14.42
C VAL A 232 4.91 4.07 14.90
N VAL A 233 5.22 2.98 14.19
CA VAL A 233 4.72 1.66 14.58
C VAL A 233 5.36 1.15 15.87
N ASP A 234 6.59 1.54 16.21
CA ASP A 234 7.20 1.24 17.52
C ASP A 234 6.42 1.86 18.69
N ILE A 235 5.96 3.11 18.54
CA ILE A 235 5.09 3.79 19.51
C ILE A 235 3.83 2.97 19.77
N VAL A 236 3.15 2.59 18.68
CA VAL A 236 1.92 1.80 18.75
C VAL A 236 2.18 0.43 19.37
N LEU A 237 3.26 -0.24 18.97
CA LEU A 237 3.65 -1.55 19.50
C LEU A 237 3.91 -1.50 21.00
N GLY A 238 4.51 -0.42 21.51
CA GLY A 238 4.69 -0.20 22.94
C GLY A 238 3.36 -0.32 23.71
N TYR A 239 2.31 0.35 23.23
CA TYR A 239 0.99 0.28 23.85
C TYR A 239 0.33 -1.09 23.71
N ILE A 240 0.37 -1.70 22.52
CA ILE A 240 -0.19 -3.04 22.30
C ILE A 240 0.47 -4.08 23.21
N ARG A 241 1.81 -4.05 23.32
CA ARG A 241 2.57 -4.95 24.21
C ARG A 241 2.15 -4.77 25.66
N GLY A 242 1.95 -3.54 26.13
CA GLY A 242 1.43 -3.29 27.47
C GLY A 242 0.04 -3.90 27.69
N GLY A 243 -0.83 -3.86 26.68
CA GLY A 243 -2.14 -4.52 26.71
C GLY A 243 -2.04 -6.05 26.76
N ILE A 244 -1.10 -6.64 26.01
CA ILE A 244 -0.82 -8.08 26.04
C ILE A 244 -0.23 -8.51 27.39
N ASP A 245 0.73 -7.74 27.92
CA ASP A 245 1.37 -7.97 29.23
C ASP A 245 0.33 -7.96 30.36
N LEU A 246 -0.58 -6.97 30.36
CA LEU A 246 -1.67 -6.90 31.34
C LEU A 246 -2.61 -8.12 31.26
N LEU A 247 -2.93 -8.59 30.05
CA LEU A 247 -3.75 -9.79 29.89
C LEU A 247 -3.02 -11.06 30.37
N ALA A 248 -1.72 -11.15 30.15
CA ALA A 248 -0.89 -12.25 30.63
C ALA A 248 -0.83 -12.26 32.16
N GLU A 249 -0.63 -11.11 32.80
CA GLU A 249 -0.67 -10.94 34.26
C GLU A 249 -2.03 -11.37 34.83
N GLN A 250 -3.14 -10.96 34.19
CA GLN A 250 -4.50 -11.35 34.60
C GLN A 250 -4.76 -12.87 34.51
N GLN A 251 -3.99 -13.60 33.70
CA GLN A 251 -4.04 -15.05 33.58
C GLN A 251 -2.97 -15.77 34.41
N GLY A 252 -2.16 -15.04 35.19
CA GLY A 252 -1.09 -15.62 36.02
C GLY A 252 0.13 -16.10 35.22
N ILE A 253 0.41 -15.49 34.07
CA ILE A 253 1.56 -15.81 33.22
C ILE A 253 2.71 -14.83 33.55
N ASP A 254 3.42 -15.10 34.64
CA ASP A 254 4.39 -14.17 35.24
C ASP A 254 5.70 -13.99 34.43
N ASP A 255 6.02 -14.92 33.53
CA ASP A 255 7.25 -14.89 32.71
C ASP A 255 7.12 -14.03 31.44
N ALA A 256 5.90 -13.61 31.08
CA ALA A 256 5.62 -12.80 29.89
C ALA A 256 6.27 -11.40 29.95
N SER A 257 6.27 -10.77 31.13
CA SER A 257 6.65 -9.37 31.28
C SER A 257 8.10 -9.08 30.91
N LEU A 258 9.03 -9.98 31.20
CA LEU A 258 10.45 -9.77 30.89
C LEU A 258 10.70 -9.73 29.37
N SER A 259 10.10 -10.65 28.62
CA SER A 259 10.26 -10.72 27.16
C SER A 259 9.44 -9.66 26.41
N LEU A 260 8.28 -9.24 26.92
CA LEU A 260 7.48 -8.18 26.31
C LEU A 260 8.06 -6.78 26.56
N ARG A 261 8.74 -6.59 27.70
CA ARG A 261 9.38 -5.32 28.08
C ARG A 261 10.82 -5.21 27.58
N SER A 262 11.38 -6.25 26.98
CA SER A 262 12.69 -6.15 26.34
C SER A 262 12.59 -5.20 25.14
N VAL A 263 13.45 -4.19 25.14
CA VAL A 263 13.49 -3.16 24.10
C VAL A 263 14.81 -3.31 23.36
N HIS A 264 14.75 -3.96 22.20
CA HIS A 264 15.88 -3.99 21.28
C HIS A 264 15.67 -2.92 20.21
N ARG A 265 16.10 -1.68 20.50
CA ARG A 265 16.11 -0.62 19.50
C ARG A 265 17.31 -0.83 18.57
N ASP A 266 17.06 -0.64 17.28
CA ASP A 266 18.08 -0.63 16.22
C ASP A 266 18.87 -1.95 16.12
N MET A 267 18.19 -3.02 15.70
CA MET A 267 18.80 -4.31 15.43
C MET A 267 19.04 -4.50 13.94
N THR A 268 20.20 -5.00 13.54
CA THR A 268 20.39 -5.50 12.17
C THR A 268 20.30 -7.02 12.20
N ILE A 269 19.32 -7.57 11.49
CA ILE A 269 19.17 -9.02 11.33
C ILE A 269 19.62 -9.39 9.91
N ALA A 270 20.63 -10.24 9.82
CA ALA A 270 20.98 -10.87 8.55
C ALA A 270 19.84 -11.81 8.14
N GLU A 271 19.27 -11.58 6.96
CA GLU A 271 18.24 -12.47 6.40
C GLU A 271 18.87 -13.85 6.16
N PRO A 272 18.45 -14.91 6.88
CA PRO A 272 19.11 -16.22 6.86
C PRO A 272 18.98 -16.93 5.51
N PHE A 273 18.11 -16.44 4.64
CA PHE A 273 17.93 -16.86 3.26
C PHE A 273 17.38 -15.68 2.47
N GLY A 274 17.61 -15.67 1.16
CA GLY A 274 17.01 -14.68 0.28
C GLY A 274 15.48 -14.74 0.40
N LEU A 275 14.85 -13.63 0.76
CA LEU A 275 13.38 -13.47 0.79
C LEU A 275 12.79 -13.37 -0.63
N SER A 276 13.40 -14.06 -1.58
CA SER A 276 13.04 -14.02 -2.99
C SER A 276 11.58 -14.42 -3.15
N PHE A 277 10.82 -13.64 -3.91
CA PHE A 277 9.39 -13.80 -4.16
C PHE A 277 8.49 -13.68 -2.91
N ALA A 278 9.02 -13.33 -1.74
CA ALA A 278 8.17 -13.03 -0.58
C ALA A 278 7.34 -11.76 -0.81
N PHE A 279 7.77 -10.88 -1.72
CA PHE A 279 7.22 -9.54 -1.96
C PHE A 279 6.47 -9.39 -3.29
N VAL A 280 6.14 -10.48 -3.98
CA VAL A 280 5.33 -10.39 -5.21
C VAL A 280 3.83 -10.32 -4.90
N PRO A 281 2.99 -9.70 -5.74
CA PRO A 281 1.54 -9.76 -5.60
C PRO A 281 1.03 -11.22 -5.60
N LEU A 282 0.05 -11.53 -4.74
CA LEU A 282 -0.54 -12.88 -4.61
C LEU A 282 -1.61 -13.16 -5.66
N GLU A 283 -1.22 -13.13 -6.93
CA GLU A 283 -2.08 -13.55 -8.03
C GLU A 283 -2.46 -15.03 -7.87
N TYR A 284 -3.57 -15.47 -8.49
CA TYR A 284 -4.05 -16.85 -8.39
C TYR A 284 -2.93 -17.86 -8.58
N PHE A 285 -2.23 -17.83 -9.72
CA PHE A 285 -1.15 -18.79 -9.98
C PHE A 285 -0.01 -18.70 -8.98
N GLU A 286 0.33 -17.50 -8.51
CA GLU A 286 1.37 -17.29 -7.51
C GLU A 286 0.98 -17.89 -6.16
N ALA A 287 -0.24 -17.66 -5.69
CA ALA A 287 -0.75 -18.18 -4.42
C ALA A 287 -0.68 -19.72 -4.35
N TYR A 288 -0.85 -20.42 -5.48
CA TYR A 288 -0.76 -21.88 -5.55
C TYR A 288 0.61 -22.41 -6.03
N ARG A 289 1.64 -21.56 -6.22
CA ARG A 289 2.99 -22.06 -6.55
C ARG A 289 3.61 -22.85 -5.40
N LYS A 290 4.46 -23.84 -5.75
CA LYS A 290 5.28 -24.60 -4.79
C LYS A 290 6.13 -23.72 -3.86
N ARG A 291 6.62 -22.57 -4.34
CA ARG A 291 7.38 -21.62 -3.51
C ARG A 291 6.50 -20.92 -2.48
N SER A 292 5.27 -20.55 -2.84
CA SER A 292 4.30 -19.95 -1.91
C SER A 292 3.87 -20.95 -0.84
N GLU A 293 3.72 -22.21 -1.22
CA GLU A 293 3.48 -23.31 -0.29
C GLU A 293 4.59 -23.47 0.77
N GLN A 294 5.85 -23.17 0.44
CA GLN A 294 6.94 -23.19 1.42
C GLN A 294 6.74 -22.13 2.52
N TRP A 295 6.22 -20.95 2.17
CA TRP A 295 5.91 -19.90 3.16
C TRP A 295 4.76 -20.29 4.07
N VAL A 296 3.72 -20.94 3.54
CA VAL A 296 2.60 -21.48 4.33
C VAL A 296 3.12 -22.51 5.34
N ARG A 297 3.90 -23.50 4.89
CA ARG A 297 4.47 -24.52 5.78
C ARG A 297 5.44 -23.95 6.80
N GLY A 298 6.28 -22.99 6.39
CA GLY A 298 7.18 -22.28 7.29
C GLY A 298 6.44 -21.51 8.38
N GLY A 299 5.33 -20.87 8.03
CA GLY A 299 4.43 -20.21 8.97
C GLY A 299 3.77 -21.19 9.94
N GLN A 300 3.26 -22.32 9.45
CA GLN A 300 2.69 -23.39 10.29
C GLN A 300 3.73 -23.97 11.28
N ALA A 301 4.95 -24.22 10.81
CA ALA A 301 6.05 -24.66 11.66
C ALA A 301 6.41 -23.61 12.71
N TYR A 302 6.43 -22.33 12.34
CA TYR A 302 6.63 -21.25 13.31
C TYR A 302 5.53 -21.23 14.38
N ARG A 303 4.25 -21.34 13.99
CA ARG A 303 3.13 -21.38 14.94
C ARG A 303 3.30 -22.53 15.94
N ALA A 304 3.60 -23.73 15.45
CA ALA A 304 3.86 -24.90 16.29
C ALA A 304 4.99 -24.62 17.29
N ASP A 305 6.11 -24.06 16.82
CA ASP A 305 7.28 -23.77 17.65
C ASP A 305 7.02 -22.68 18.71
N VAL A 306 6.23 -21.65 18.41
CA VAL A 306 5.91 -20.60 19.40
C VAL A 306 4.83 -21.03 20.37
N THR A 307 3.96 -21.98 20.01
CA THR A 307 2.95 -22.53 20.94
C THR A 307 3.46 -23.67 21.82
N ASP A 308 4.66 -24.18 21.56
CA ASP A 308 5.28 -25.25 22.37
C ASP A 308 5.69 -24.73 23.76
N GLU A 309 4.98 -25.20 24.80
CA GLU A 309 5.15 -24.83 26.21
C GLU A 309 6.45 -25.38 26.85
N VAL A 310 7.11 -26.37 26.23
CA VAL A 310 8.32 -27.01 26.78
C VAL A 310 9.52 -26.04 26.87
N TRP A 311 9.41 -24.86 26.24
CA TRP A 311 10.48 -23.89 26.09
C TRP A 311 10.16 -22.58 26.81
N GLY A 312 11.15 -21.91 27.40
CA GLY A 312 10.96 -20.61 28.06
C GLY A 312 10.77 -19.43 27.08
N LEU A 313 10.02 -18.41 27.48
CA LEU A 313 9.77 -17.16 26.71
C LEU A 313 11.03 -16.40 26.33
N VAL A 314 12.07 -16.49 27.15
CA VAL A 314 13.33 -15.75 27.01
C VAL A 314 14.31 -16.45 26.05
N GLU A 315 14.21 -17.78 25.93
CA GLU A 315 15.18 -18.60 25.18
C GLU A 315 14.94 -18.59 23.65
N LYS A 316 13.73 -18.23 23.20
CA LYS A 316 13.32 -18.29 21.77
C LYS A 316 13.28 -16.94 21.05
N THR A 317 13.37 -15.80 21.72
CA THR A 317 13.43 -14.49 21.04
C THR A 317 14.82 -14.26 20.46
N ASN A 318 15.06 -14.76 19.26
CA ASN A 318 16.30 -14.56 18.51
C ASN A 318 16.02 -14.10 17.07
N SER A 319 17.09 -13.76 16.34
CA SER A 319 16.98 -13.25 14.97
C SER A 319 16.29 -14.23 14.02
N LEU A 320 16.49 -15.54 14.19
CA LEU A 320 15.84 -16.55 13.35
C LEU A 320 14.33 -16.57 13.60
N MET A 321 13.89 -16.58 14.86
CA MET A 321 12.47 -16.55 15.20
C MET A 321 11.80 -15.24 14.77
N THR A 322 12.54 -14.13 14.79
CA THR A 322 12.08 -12.83 14.26
C THR A 322 11.77 -12.92 12.77
N VAL A 323 12.68 -13.48 11.98
CA VAL A 323 12.46 -13.69 10.53
C VAL A 323 11.32 -14.67 10.28
N ARG A 324 11.22 -15.74 11.07
CA ARG A 324 10.12 -16.70 10.94
C ARG A 324 8.76 -16.09 11.29
N ALA A 325 8.68 -15.21 12.28
CA ALA A 325 7.47 -14.46 12.62
C ALA A 325 7.04 -13.54 11.47
N PHE A 326 7.99 -12.82 10.88
CA PHE A 326 7.78 -11.98 9.70
C PHE A 326 7.20 -12.80 8.53
N LEU A 327 7.78 -13.98 8.27
CA LEU A 327 7.34 -14.87 7.19
C LEU A 327 6.05 -15.62 7.47
N GLU A 328 5.72 -15.87 8.74
CA GLU A 328 4.44 -16.45 9.13
C GLU A 328 3.28 -15.59 8.61
N ARG A 329 3.39 -14.26 8.70
CA ARG A 329 2.35 -13.34 8.19
C ARG A 329 2.21 -13.46 6.68
N ARG A 330 3.33 -13.67 5.97
CA ARG A 330 3.28 -13.94 4.54
C ARG A 330 2.57 -15.26 4.23
N GLY A 331 2.83 -16.31 5.02
CA GLY A 331 2.07 -17.57 4.96
C GLY A 331 0.57 -17.36 5.14
N ARG A 332 0.17 -16.55 6.13
CA ARG A 332 -1.25 -16.18 6.35
C ARG A 332 -1.87 -15.37 5.22
N ALA A 333 -1.12 -14.46 4.62
CA ALA A 333 -1.58 -13.71 3.46
C ALA A 333 -1.88 -14.67 2.29
N ILE A 334 -1.05 -15.70 2.08
CA ILE A 334 -1.27 -16.74 1.08
C ILE A 334 -2.51 -17.59 1.41
N GLU A 335 -2.65 -18.04 2.67
CA GLU A 335 -3.83 -18.78 3.12
C GLU A 335 -5.12 -17.98 2.90
N ARG A 336 -5.10 -16.68 3.23
CA ARG A 336 -6.23 -15.77 3.01
C ARG A 336 -6.55 -15.59 1.52
N ALA A 337 -5.54 -15.35 0.69
CA ALA A 337 -5.72 -15.19 -0.76
C ALA A 337 -6.32 -16.45 -1.39
N ARG A 338 -5.82 -17.64 -1.02
CA ARG A 338 -6.39 -18.92 -1.47
C ARG A 338 -7.85 -19.06 -1.05
N GLY A 339 -8.17 -18.75 0.20
CA GLY A 339 -9.57 -18.78 0.68
C GLY A 339 -10.48 -17.83 -0.10
N ALA A 340 -10.00 -16.64 -0.47
CA ALA A 340 -10.77 -15.70 -1.29
C ALA A 340 -10.97 -16.23 -2.73
N PHE A 341 -9.96 -16.83 -3.33
CA PHE A 341 -10.09 -17.45 -4.66
C PHE A 341 -11.00 -18.68 -4.65
N ASP A 342 -10.97 -19.49 -3.59
CA ASP A 342 -11.85 -20.64 -3.44
C ASP A 342 -13.32 -20.19 -3.29
N ASP A 343 -13.58 -19.09 -2.55
CA ASP A 343 -14.91 -18.49 -2.44
C ASP A 343 -15.39 -17.91 -3.77
N GLU A 344 -14.53 -17.18 -4.49
CA GLU A 344 -14.82 -16.62 -5.81
C GLU A 344 -15.12 -17.73 -6.83
N LYS A 345 -14.33 -18.81 -6.81
CA LYS A 345 -14.55 -19.99 -7.62
C LYS A 345 -15.87 -20.68 -7.27
N ALA A 346 -16.22 -20.77 -6.00
CA ALA A 346 -17.49 -21.35 -5.56
C ALA A 346 -18.69 -20.49 -6.00
N ALA A 347 -18.54 -19.16 -6.01
CA ALA A 347 -19.59 -18.24 -6.44
C ALA A 347 -19.79 -18.22 -7.96
N LEU A 348 -18.70 -18.28 -8.74
CA LEU A 348 -18.73 -18.13 -10.21
C LEU A 348 -18.82 -19.46 -10.98
N GLY A 349 -18.47 -20.58 -10.36
CA GLY A 349 -18.52 -21.89 -11.01
C GLY A 349 -17.65 -21.95 -12.27
N GLU A 350 -18.29 -22.15 -13.43
CA GLU A 350 -17.60 -22.25 -14.74
C GLU A 350 -17.08 -20.90 -15.27
N GLU A 351 -17.62 -19.78 -14.77
CA GLU A 351 -17.19 -18.43 -15.16
C GLU A 351 -15.88 -18.01 -14.45
N PHE A 352 -15.43 -18.76 -13.43
CA PHE A 352 -14.18 -18.46 -12.73
C PHE A 352 -12.96 -18.60 -13.65
N SER A 353 -12.36 -17.45 -14.00
CA SER A 353 -11.23 -17.37 -14.93
C SER A 353 -9.97 -16.77 -14.28
N PRO A 354 -9.02 -17.61 -13.85
CA PRO A 354 -7.69 -17.14 -13.43
C PRO A 354 -6.93 -16.37 -14.52
N GLY A 355 -7.23 -16.64 -15.80
CA GLY A 355 -6.63 -15.94 -16.93
C GLY A 355 -7.05 -14.48 -17.02
N ASP A 356 -8.30 -14.17 -16.69
CA ASP A 356 -8.80 -12.79 -16.66
C ASP A 356 -8.20 -12.01 -15.48
N LEU A 357 -8.01 -12.65 -14.33
CA LEU A 357 -7.23 -12.07 -13.24
C LEU A 357 -5.79 -11.77 -13.68
N ALA A 358 -5.09 -12.72 -14.33
CA ALA A 358 -3.73 -12.49 -14.82
C ALA A 358 -3.67 -11.33 -15.83
N SER A 359 -4.66 -11.20 -16.70
CA SER A 359 -4.77 -10.08 -17.65
C SER A 359 -5.03 -8.75 -16.94
N ARG A 360 -5.88 -8.72 -15.90
CA ARG A 360 -6.06 -7.54 -15.03
C ARG A 360 -4.75 -7.15 -14.34
N MET A 361 -3.99 -8.13 -13.84
CA MET A 361 -2.71 -7.87 -13.17
C MET A 361 -1.63 -7.36 -14.10
N PHE A 362 -1.57 -7.90 -15.32
CA PHE A 362 -0.73 -7.33 -16.37
C PHE A 362 -1.03 -5.83 -16.56
N ARG A 363 -2.31 -5.46 -16.72
CA ARG A 363 -2.71 -4.04 -16.88
C ARG A 363 -2.32 -3.20 -15.67
N GLN A 364 -2.65 -3.63 -14.46
CA GLN A 364 -2.35 -2.86 -13.25
C GLN A 364 -0.85 -2.62 -13.08
N ARG A 365 -0.02 -3.66 -13.22
CA ARG A 365 1.44 -3.54 -13.12
C ARG A 365 2.00 -2.62 -14.20
N THR A 366 1.56 -2.77 -15.43
CA THR A 366 2.07 -1.96 -16.55
C THR A 366 1.61 -0.51 -16.46
N ILE A 367 0.40 -0.21 -15.99
CA ILE A 367 -0.06 1.17 -15.70
C ILE A 367 0.85 1.83 -14.64
N ALA A 368 1.08 1.14 -13.52
CA ALA A 368 1.95 1.66 -12.46
C ALA A 368 3.41 1.82 -12.94
N GLU A 369 3.89 0.93 -13.81
CA GLU A 369 5.21 1.04 -14.41
C GLU A 369 5.30 2.20 -15.40
N THR A 370 4.29 2.41 -16.27
CA THR A 370 4.23 3.55 -17.18
C THR A 370 4.35 4.87 -16.44
N ALA A 371 3.67 5.02 -15.29
CA ALA A 371 3.83 6.22 -14.47
C ALA A 371 5.28 6.44 -14.03
N ARG A 372 5.99 5.39 -13.63
CA ARG A 372 7.42 5.45 -13.25
C ARG A 372 8.33 5.78 -14.42
N GLN A 373 7.97 5.38 -15.64
CA GLN A 373 8.74 5.70 -16.82
C GLN A 373 8.61 7.18 -17.22
N ILE A 374 7.54 7.87 -16.80
CA ILE A 374 7.35 9.31 -17.01
C ILE A 374 8.10 10.16 -15.96
N VAL A 375 8.35 9.61 -14.77
CA VAL A 375 8.98 10.32 -13.64
C VAL A 375 10.31 11.02 -13.99
N PRO A 376 11.26 10.42 -14.75
CA PRO A 376 12.53 11.07 -15.07
C PRO A 376 12.37 12.40 -15.82
N ASP A 377 11.30 12.54 -16.60
CA ASP A 377 11.02 13.75 -17.40
C ASP A 377 10.10 14.74 -16.66
N ALA A 378 9.53 14.32 -15.52
CA ALA A 378 8.69 15.15 -14.67
C ALA A 378 9.51 15.89 -13.59
N SER A 379 9.01 17.01 -13.10
CA SER A 379 9.66 17.79 -12.04
C SER A 379 8.69 18.29 -10.97
N GLY A 380 9.24 18.63 -9.80
CA GLY A 380 8.48 19.16 -8.67
C GLY A 380 7.26 18.32 -8.29
N VAL A 381 6.15 19.00 -8.07
CA VAL A 381 4.88 18.40 -7.61
C VAL A 381 4.32 17.34 -8.56
N GLU A 382 4.56 17.43 -9.87
CA GLU A 382 4.09 16.42 -10.82
C GLU A 382 4.86 15.11 -10.66
N ARG A 383 6.20 15.21 -10.51
CA ARG A 383 7.07 14.06 -10.23
C ARG A 383 6.60 13.34 -8.96
N ASP A 384 6.33 14.11 -7.90
CA ASP A 384 5.93 13.57 -6.60
C ASP A 384 4.58 12.87 -6.68
N ALA A 385 3.60 13.49 -7.35
CA ALA A 385 2.27 12.91 -7.55
C ALA A 385 2.33 11.63 -8.41
N LEU A 386 3.17 11.58 -9.45
CA LEU A 386 3.39 10.35 -10.25
C LEU A 386 3.95 9.22 -9.40
N ILE A 387 5.00 9.47 -8.63
CA ILE A 387 5.63 8.44 -7.79
C ILE A 387 4.66 7.93 -6.73
N VAL A 388 3.97 8.82 -6.02
CA VAL A 388 3.00 8.43 -4.99
C VAL A 388 1.80 7.70 -5.59
N ALA A 389 1.29 8.12 -6.75
CA ALA A 389 0.25 7.40 -7.47
C ALA A 389 0.70 5.98 -7.84
N ALA A 390 1.92 5.83 -8.37
CA ALA A 390 2.46 4.54 -8.78
C ALA A 390 2.68 3.59 -7.58
N GLN A 391 3.08 4.13 -6.44
CA GLN A 391 3.25 3.41 -5.17
C GLN A 391 1.90 3.02 -4.54
N ALA A 392 0.92 3.92 -4.57
CA ALA A 392 -0.45 3.65 -4.13
C ALA A 392 -1.12 2.58 -5.01
N ALA A 393 -0.89 2.62 -6.32
CA ALA A 393 -1.36 1.60 -7.25
C ALA A 393 -0.83 0.21 -6.91
N ASP A 394 0.49 0.06 -6.74
CA ASP A 394 1.08 -1.23 -6.31
C ASP A 394 0.52 -1.69 -4.95
N GLY A 395 0.46 -0.78 -3.97
CA GLY A 395 -0.09 -1.08 -2.65
C GLY A 395 -1.55 -1.54 -2.71
N ALA A 396 -2.38 -0.91 -3.54
CA ALA A 396 -3.76 -1.31 -3.75
C ALA A 396 -3.86 -2.72 -4.34
N THR A 397 -3.06 -3.04 -5.35
CA THR A 397 -3.01 -4.38 -5.96
C THR A 397 -2.60 -5.45 -4.95
N HIS A 398 -1.54 -5.21 -4.18
CA HIS A 398 -1.09 -6.14 -3.14
C HIS A 398 -2.17 -6.42 -2.10
N LEU A 399 -2.71 -5.35 -1.50
CA LEU A 399 -3.70 -5.46 -0.43
C LEU A 399 -5.02 -6.06 -0.93
N TRP A 400 -5.41 -5.79 -2.17
CA TRP A 400 -6.63 -6.35 -2.75
C TRP A 400 -6.53 -7.86 -2.94
N LEU A 401 -5.40 -8.35 -3.48
CA LEU A 401 -5.14 -9.79 -3.63
C LEU A 401 -5.00 -10.50 -2.28
N GLU A 402 -4.61 -9.76 -1.23
CA GLU A 402 -4.55 -10.22 0.15
C GLU A 402 -5.89 -10.04 0.91
N ASP A 403 -6.99 -9.81 0.19
CA ASP A 403 -8.35 -9.62 0.71
C ASP A 403 -8.47 -8.53 1.81
N SER A 404 -7.57 -7.54 1.80
CA SER A 404 -7.51 -6.47 2.78
C SER A 404 -8.32 -5.24 2.36
N ASP A 405 -9.07 -4.68 3.31
CA ASP A 405 -9.76 -3.40 3.16
C ASP A 405 -8.79 -2.21 3.03
N ASP A 406 -7.52 -2.35 3.41
CA ASP A 406 -6.53 -1.28 3.27
C ASP A 406 -6.22 -0.95 1.80
N ALA A 407 -6.53 -1.86 0.87
CA ALA A 407 -6.49 -1.58 -0.57
C ALA A 407 -7.30 -0.32 -0.93
N VAL A 408 -8.44 -0.13 -0.26
CA VAL A 408 -9.35 1.00 -0.48
C VAL A 408 -8.72 2.33 -0.04
N GLY A 409 -7.93 2.32 1.03
CA GLY A 409 -7.17 3.49 1.45
C GLY A 409 -6.06 3.84 0.46
N CYS A 410 -5.42 2.85 -0.18
CA CYS A 410 -4.48 3.09 -1.28
C CYS A 410 -5.18 3.71 -2.51
N ILE A 411 -6.39 3.27 -2.84
CA ILE A 411 -7.19 3.86 -3.94
C ILE A 411 -7.49 5.35 -3.68
N ARG A 412 -7.78 5.73 -2.42
CA ARG A 412 -7.96 7.14 -2.04
C ARG A 412 -6.73 7.97 -2.42
N VAL A 413 -5.55 7.50 -2.04
CA VAL A 413 -4.28 8.19 -2.33
C VAL A 413 -4.06 8.26 -3.84
N LEU A 414 -4.28 7.16 -4.56
CA LEU A 414 -4.17 7.10 -6.02
C LEU A 414 -5.07 8.15 -6.68
N LEU A 415 -6.38 8.14 -6.43
CA LEU A 415 -7.33 9.06 -7.07
C LEU A 415 -7.03 10.53 -6.76
N GLU A 416 -6.58 10.83 -5.54
CA GLU A 416 -6.15 12.18 -5.21
C GLU A 416 -4.94 12.62 -6.05
N GLN A 417 -3.90 11.80 -6.14
CA GLN A 417 -2.70 12.16 -6.90
C GLN A 417 -2.99 12.24 -8.40
N VAL A 418 -3.86 11.37 -8.94
CA VAL A 418 -4.29 11.47 -10.34
C VAL A 418 -5.12 12.73 -10.59
N ALA A 419 -6.01 13.12 -9.66
CA ALA A 419 -6.74 14.37 -9.77
C ALA A 419 -5.81 15.60 -9.71
N ARG A 420 -4.79 15.56 -8.85
CA ARG A 420 -3.73 16.57 -8.77
C ARG A 420 -2.95 16.66 -10.08
N LEU A 421 -2.49 15.54 -10.63
CA LEU A 421 -1.81 15.46 -11.94
C LEU A 421 -2.69 16.05 -13.05
N ARG A 422 -3.95 15.64 -13.14
CA ARG A 422 -4.88 16.16 -14.14
C ARG A 422 -5.11 17.66 -14.01
N THR A 423 -5.16 18.17 -12.78
CA THR A 423 -5.33 19.62 -12.53
C THR A 423 -4.10 20.40 -12.98
N HIS A 424 -2.89 19.91 -12.75
CA HIS A 424 -1.66 20.55 -13.26
C HIS A 424 -1.64 20.60 -14.78
N ARG A 425 -2.01 19.51 -15.46
CA ARG A 425 -2.08 19.44 -16.92
C ARG A 425 -3.14 20.36 -17.53
N LEU A 426 -4.38 20.30 -17.02
CA LEU A 426 -5.52 21.02 -17.61
C LEU A 426 -5.68 22.45 -17.12
N LYS A 427 -5.27 22.75 -15.88
CA LYS A 427 -5.52 24.02 -15.19
C LYS A 427 -4.31 24.44 -14.32
N PRO A 428 -3.12 24.66 -14.90
CA PRO A 428 -1.89 24.92 -14.14
C PRO A 428 -2.00 26.11 -13.16
N GLY A 429 -2.67 27.20 -13.56
CA GLY A 429 -2.88 28.35 -12.67
C GLY A 429 -3.86 28.11 -11.50
N ARG A 430 -4.74 27.10 -11.59
CA ARG A 430 -5.53 26.64 -10.42
C ARG A 430 -4.71 25.69 -9.56
N ALA A 431 -3.96 24.80 -10.17
CA ALA A 431 -3.07 23.89 -9.46
C ALA A 431 -2.07 24.66 -8.58
N GLN A 432 -1.37 25.66 -9.14
CA GLN A 432 -0.45 26.52 -8.39
C GLN A 432 -1.09 27.20 -7.18
N ARG A 433 -2.34 27.67 -7.30
CA ARG A 433 -3.09 28.27 -6.18
C ARG A 433 -3.44 27.25 -5.10
N LEU A 434 -3.78 26.02 -5.49
CA LEU A 434 -4.04 24.94 -4.53
C LEU A 434 -2.76 24.51 -3.80
N GLU A 435 -1.62 24.41 -4.51
CA GLU A 435 -0.32 24.13 -3.88
C GLU A 435 0.07 25.24 -2.89
N ALA A 436 -0.10 26.51 -3.29
CA ALA A 436 0.21 27.66 -2.43
C ALA A 436 -0.67 27.75 -1.18
N ALA A 437 -1.87 27.15 -1.19
CA ALA A 437 -2.74 27.07 -0.02
C ALA A 437 -2.27 26.04 1.03
N GLY A 438 -1.29 25.18 0.69
CA GLY A 438 -0.59 24.26 1.61
C GLY A 438 -1.35 22.97 1.97
N THR A 439 -2.66 23.06 2.23
CA THR A 439 -3.47 21.90 2.69
C THR A 439 -4.76 21.71 1.87
N PRO A 440 -4.70 21.66 0.52
CA PRO A 440 -5.90 21.38 -0.27
C PRO A 440 -6.45 19.99 0.05
N SER A 441 -7.75 19.90 0.34
CA SER A 441 -8.40 18.61 0.55
C SER A 441 -8.45 17.81 -0.76
N SER A 442 -8.47 16.47 -0.67
CA SER A 442 -8.61 15.59 -1.84
C SER A 442 -9.85 15.92 -2.68
N SER A 443 -10.93 16.39 -2.03
CA SER A 443 -12.16 16.84 -2.69
C SER A 443 -11.95 18.09 -3.57
N ARG A 444 -11.06 19.01 -3.17
CA ARG A 444 -10.73 20.19 -3.99
C ARG A 444 -9.98 19.78 -5.25
N TRP A 445 -9.01 18.87 -5.15
CA TRP A 445 -8.30 18.34 -6.31
C TRP A 445 -9.25 17.68 -7.32
N LEU A 446 -10.20 16.87 -6.84
CA LEU A 446 -11.20 16.25 -7.72
C LEU A 446 -12.14 17.25 -8.38
N SER A 447 -12.60 18.25 -7.63
CA SER A 447 -13.45 19.29 -8.21
C SER A 447 -12.70 20.03 -9.32
N GLU A 448 -11.43 20.38 -9.08
CA GLU A 448 -10.63 21.12 -10.05
C GLU A 448 -10.18 20.29 -11.24
N SER A 449 -9.99 18.97 -11.08
CA SER A 449 -9.67 18.06 -12.18
C SER A 449 -10.85 17.80 -13.14
N GLY A 450 -12.07 18.20 -12.75
CA GLY A 450 -13.31 17.89 -13.47
C GLY A 450 -13.97 16.57 -13.03
N TRP A 451 -13.43 15.90 -12.00
CA TRP A 451 -13.97 14.65 -11.45
C TRP A 451 -14.69 14.83 -10.11
N GLY A 452 -15.27 16.00 -9.88
CA GLY A 452 -16.07 16.30 -8.67
C GLY A 452 -17.23 15.32 -8.44
N ARG A 453 -17.69 14.63 -9.49
CA ARG A 453 -18.68 13.54 -9.41
C ARG A 453 -18.22 12.37 -8.52
N LEU A 454 -16.92 12.20 -8.29
CA LEU A 454 -16.36 11.20 -7.37
C LEU A 454 -16.40 11.60 -5.89
N ALA A 455 -16.97 12.76 -5.52
CA ALA A 455 -16.92 13.25 -4.15
C ALA A 455 -17.50 12.25 -3.12
N VAL A 456 -18.61 11.57 -3.45
CA VAL A 456 -19.21 10.56 -2.57
C VAL A 456 -18.36 9.30 -2.46
N LEU A 457 -17.72 8.87 -3.56
CA LEU A 457 -16.77 7.78 -3.55
C LEU A 457 -15.58 8.12 -2.65
N MET A 458 -14.96 9.28 -2.81
CA MET A 458 -13.84 9.68 -1.95
C MET A 458 -14.20 9.73 -0.47
N ARG A 459 -15.43 10.14 -0.14
CA ARG A 459 -15.91 10.07 1.23
C ARG A 459 -15.89 8.62 1.74
N ALA A 460 -16.38 7.66 0.96
CA ALA A 460 -16.31 6.25 1.33
C ALA A 460 -14.87 5.75 1.43
N LEU A 461 -13.98 6.09 0.48
CA LEU A 461 -12.58 5.68 0.54
C LEU A 461 -11.86 6.24 1.79
N ASN A 462 -12.20 7.47 2.19
CA ASN A 462 -11.66 8.09 3.41
C ASN A 462 -12.03 7.34 4.70
N GLU A 463 -13.16 6.62 4.75
CA GLU A 463 -13.53 5.79 5.93
C GLU A 463 -12.59 4.59 6.13
N TYR A 464 -11.85 4.20 5.08
CA TYR A 464 -10.82 3.17 5.15
C TYR A 464 -9.43 3.76 5.37
N ALA A 465 -9.15 4.95 4.83
CA ALA A 465 -7.87 5.64 5.00
C ALA A 465 -7.68 6.25 6.40
N HIS A 466 -8.78 6.58 7.08
CA HIS A 466 -8.78 7.17 8.41
C HIS A 466 -9.64 6.39 9.39
N LEU A 467 -9.37 6.55 10.69
CA LEU A 467 -10.22 6.05 11.75
C LEU A 467 -10.54 7.13 12.78
N SER A 468 -11.82 7.34 13.03
CA SER A 468 -12.33 8.25 14.05
C SER A 468 -13.53 7.62 14.77
N ILE A 469 -13.92 8.19 15.92
CA ILE A 469 -15.16 7.81 16.62
C ILE A 469 -16.42 8.07 15.76
N ARG A 470 -16.30 8.84 14.67
CA ARG A 470 -17.38 9.15 13.74
C ARG A 470 -17.34 8.29 12.47
N SER A 471 -16.40 7.35 12.37
CA SER A 471 -16.21 6.55 11.16
C SER A 471 -17.41 5.64 10.85
N ARG A 472 -17.70 5.48 9.57
CA ARG A 472 -18.89 4.80 9.00
C ARG A 472 -18.50 3.83 7.90
N ARG A 473 -17.64 2.86 8.24
CA ARG A 473 -17.12 1.85 7.32
C ARG A 473 -18.23 0.94 6.77
N ARG A 474 -19.26 0.62 7.56
CA ARG A 474 -20.42 -0.14 7.05
C ARG A 474 -21.15 0.60 5.94
N GLY A 475 -21.45 1.88 6.15
CA GLY A 475 -22.06 2.73 5.12
C GLY A 475 -21.17 2.92 3.89
N ALA A 476 -19.86 3.06 4.09
CA ALA A 476 -18.89 3.12 3.00
C ALA A 476 -18.84 1.80 2.19
N ALA A 477 -18.88 0.65 2.86
CA ALA A 477 -18.93 -0.66 2.22
C ALA A 477 -20.20 -0.84 1.37
N ALA A 478 -21.34 -0.33 1.85
CA ALA A 478 -22.60 -0.32 1.10
C ALA A 478 -22.49 0.52 -0.18
N LEU A 479 -21.95 1.75 -0.09
CA LEU A 479 -21.72 2.57 -1.28
C LEU A 479 -20.83 1.86 -2.30
N LEU A 480 -19.71 1.29 -1.85
CA LEU A 480 -18.78 0.58 -2.74
C LEU A 480 -19.44 -0.58 -3.48
N ARG A 481 -20.44 -1.23 -2.87
CA ARG A 481 -21.27 -2.26 -3.51
C ARG A 481 -22.22 -1.67 -4.55
N GLU A 482 -22.87 -0.54 -4.22
CA GLU A 482 -23.85 0.09 -5.10
C GLU A 482 -23.28 0.73 -6.36
N VAL A 483 -21.98 1.07 -6.37
CA VAL A 483 -21.30 1.67 -7.52
C VAL A 483 -20.63 0.64 -8.45
N GLN A 484 -20.71 -0.65 -8.12
CA GLN A 484 -20.22 -1.73 -8.99
C GLN A 484 -21.04 -1.79 -10.29
N SER A 485 -20.40 -2.17 -11.41
CA SER A 485 -21.09 -2.36 -12.70
C SER A 485 -22.04 -3.54 -12.68
N ASN A 486 -21.67 -4.61 -11.97
CA ASN A 486 -22.49 -5.80 -11.77
C ASN A 486 -22.73 -5.96 -10.27
N VAL A 487 -23.91 -5.58 -9.80
CA VAL A 487 -24.33 -5.78 -8.40
C VAL A 487 -24.46 -7.29 -8.07
N ASP A 488 -24.60 -8.12 -9.11
CA ASP A 488 -24.78 -9.58 -9.04
C ASP A 488 -23.57 -10.40 -9.53
N GLY A 489 -22.42 -9.80 -9.89
CA GLY A 489 -21.35 -10.48 -10.65
C GLY A 489 -19.91 -10.35 -10.14
N GLU A 490 -19.08 -11.33 -10.55
CA GLU A 490 -17.60 -11.53 -10.60
C GLU A 490 -16.63 -10.70 -9.75
N GLU A 491 -16.87 -9.43 -9.47
CA GLU A 491 -15.90 -8.57 -8.80
C GLU A 491 -16.31 -8.25 -7.36
N SER A 492 -15.38 -8.44 -6.42
CA SER A 492 -15.57 -7.91 -5.07
C SER A 492 -15.71 -6.38 -5.10
N ARG A 493 -16.44 -5.82 -4.13
CA ARG A 493 -16.58 -4.35 -3.94
C ARG A 493 -15.24 -3.60 -3.98
N ARG A 494 -14.18 -4.24 -3.51
CA ARG A 494 -12.80 -3.75 -3.57
C ARG A 494 -12.24 -3.83 -4.98
N GLY A 495 -12.38 -4.98 -5.65
CA GLY A 495 -11.90 -5.19 -7.02
C GLY A 495 -12.46 -4.18 -8.01
N SER A 496 -13.77 -3.91 -7.95
CA SER A 496 -14.40 -2.92 -8.82
C SER A 496 -13.85 -1.50 -8.60
N ALA A 497 -13.65 -1.10 -7.33
CA ALA A 497 -13.04 0.20 -7.01
C ALA A 497 -11.58 0.28 -7.45
N VAL A 498 -10.80 -0.79 -7.28
CA VAL A 498 -9.41 -0.88 -7.75
C VAL A 498 -9.39 -0.68 -9.27
N ASN A 499 -10.18 -1.47 -10.00
CA ASN A 499 -10.21 -1.44 -11.46
C ASN A 499 -10.61 -0.05 -11.98
N ALA A 500 -11.66 0.56 -11.44
CA ALA A 500 -12.08 1.90 -11.84
C ALA A 500 -10.98 2.95 -11.61
N ALA A 501 -10.29 2.91 -10.47
CA ALA A 501 -9.20 3.83 -10.18
C ALA A 501 -8.00 3.64 -11.11
N PHE A 502 -7.65 2.38 -11.46
CA PHE A 502 -6.63 2.10 -12.45
C PHE A 502 -7.01 2.58 -13.85
N MET A 503 -8.27 2.46 -14.25
CA MET A 503 -8.74 2.98 -15.53
C MET A 503 -8.66 4.51 -15.58
N ILE A 504 -9.04 5.20 -14.50
CA ILE A 504 -8.89 6.65 -14.37
C ILE A 504 -7.41 7.06 -14.43
N PHE A 505 -6.54 6.31 -13.75
CA PHE A 505 -5.10 6.56 -13.77
C PHE A 505 -4.51 6.38 -15.18
N ALA A 506 -4.82 5.26 -15.83
CA ALA A 506 -4.36 4.95 -17.18
C ALA A 506 -4.76 6.03 -18.19
N PHE A 507 -5.97 6.59 -18.07
CA PHE A 507 -6.42 7.67 -18.95
C PHE A 507 -5.57 8.93 -18.80
N GLU A 508 -5.25 9.31 -17.55
CA GLU A 508 -4.38 10.46 -17.32
C GLU A 508 -2.95 10.23 -17.81
N LEU A 509 -2.42 9.01 -17.69
CA LEU A 509 -1.11 8.66 -18.25
C LEU A 509 -1.14 8.68 -19.79
N PHE A 510 -2.20 8.15 -20.41
CA PHE A 510 -2.37 8.17 -21.85
C PHE A 510 -2.43 9.60 -22.42
N ASP A 511 -3.26 10.47 -21.83
CA ASP A 511 -3.35 11.87 -22.26
C ASP A 511 -1.97 12.57 -22.12
N ARG A 512 -1.24 12.34 -21.03
CA ARG A 512 0.11 12.89 -20.83
C ARG A 512 1.12 12.38 -21.86
N LEU A 513 1.11 11.08 -22.13
CA LEU A 513 1.96 10.49 -23.15
C LEU A 513 1.56 10.96 -24.55
N THR A 514 0.30 11.29 -24.79
CA THR A 514 -0.11 11.83 -26.10
C THR A 514 0.56 13.18 -26.37
N ASP A 515 0.73 14.00 -25.32
CA ASP A 515 1.38 15.30 -25.43
C ASP A 515 2.90 15.19 -25.58
N THR A 516 3.54 14.21 -24.95
CA THR A 516 5.02 14.11 -24.88
C THR A 516 5.63 13.01 -25.75
N ASN A 517 4.91 11.91 -25.97
CA ASN A 517 5.41 10.70 -26.63
C ASN A 517 4.28 9.92 -27.36
N PRO A 518 3.75 10.42 -28.48
CA PRO A 518 2.53 9.90 -29.12
C PRO A 518 2.60 8.43 -29.54
N GLU A 519 3.78 7.92 -29.89
CA GLU A 519 3.96 6.52 -30.28
C GLU A 519 3.86 5.58 -29.08
N VAL A 520 4.43 5.98 -27.94
CA VAL A 520 4.27 5.27 -26.66
C VAL A 520 2.81 5.32 -26.22
N ALA A 521 2.13 6.47 -26.36
CA ALA A 521 0.70 6.58 -26.05
C ALA A 521 -0.15 5.62 -26.89
N ARG A 522 0.13 5.52 -28.20
CA ARG A 522 -0.55 4.59 -29.12
C ARG A 522 -0.39 3.13 -28.69
N GLU A 523 0.83 2.70 -28.38
CA GLU A 523 1.08 1.32 -27.96
C GLU A 523 0.56 1.03 -26.55
N PHE A 524 0.58 2.01 -25.65
CA PHE A 524 -0.04 1.93 -24.33
C PHE A 524 -1.55 1.74 -24.45
N SER A 525 -2.21 2.51 -25.33
CA SER A 525 -3.63 2.32 -25.64
C SER A 525 -3.88 0.92 -26.21
N ARG A 526 -3.13 0.52 -27.26
CA ARG A 526 -3.32 -0.73 -28.00
C ARG A 526 -3.07 -2.01 -27.19
N GLN A 527 -2.14 -1.99 -26.25
CA GLN A 527 -1.69 -3.21 -25.55
C GLN A 527 -1.97 -3.24 -24.06
N VAL A 528 -2.07 -2.07 -23.41
CA VAL A 528 -2.30 -2.00 -21.96
C VAL A 528 -3.76 -1.69 -21.67
N THR A 529 -4.28 -0.56 -22.15
CA THR A 529 -5.67 -0.18 -21.85
C THR A 529 -6.67 -0.95 -22.70
N LEU A 530 -6.30 -1.29 -23.94
CA LEU A 530 -7.16 -1.88 -24.98
C LEU A 530 -8.33 -0.99 -25.40
N PHE A 531 -8.27 0.30 -25.09
CA PHE A 531 -9.27 1.29 -25.46
C PHE A 531 -8.61 2.40 -26.26
N ASP A 532 -9.26 2.83 -27.34
CA ASP A 532 -8.95 4.15 -27.88
C ASP A 532 -9.38 5.24 -26.88
N ARG A 533 -8.99 6.48 -27.16
CA ARG A 533 -9.22 7.59 -26.26
C ARG A 533 -10.70 7.85 -25.98
N ASP A 534 -11.55 7.73 -26.99
CA ASP A 534 -12.96 8.10 -26.90
C ASP A 534 -13.74 7.04 -26.11
N LEU A 535 -13.48 5.76 -26.38
CA LEU A 535 -14.02 4.65 -25.60
C LEU A 535 -13.54 4.68 -24.15
N HIS A 536 -12.27 4.99 -23.90
CA HIS A 536 -11.75 5.12 -22.54
C HIS A 536 -12.44 6.26 -21.77
N LEU A 537 -12.67 7.40 -22.44
CA LEU A 537 -13.40 8.52 -21.86
C LEU A 537 -14.86 8.14 -21.56
N GLU A 538 -15.54 7.44 -22.48
CA GLU A 538 -16.91 6.96 -22.29
C GLU A 538 -17.02 6.07 -21.04
N ILE A 539 -16.12 5.10 -20.88
CA ILE A 539 -16.07 4.21 -19.71
C ILE A 539 -15.89 5.00 -18.40
N ILE A 540 -15.01 6.00 -18.40
CA ILE A 540 -14.79 6.86 -17.24
C ILE A 540 -16.05 7.71 -16.95
N GLU A 541 -16.65 8.29 -17.98
CA GLU A 541 -17.87 9.09 -17.87
C GLU A 541 -19.05 8.29 -17.32
N GLU A 542 -19.22 7.05 -17.79
CA GLU A 542 -20.21 6.13 -17.26
C GLU A 542 -20.00 5.86 -15.77
N TYR A 543 -18.77 5.55 -15.36
CA TYR A 543 -18.42 5.34 -13.96
C TYR A 543 -18.67 6.59 -13.10
N LEU A 544 -18.24 7.76 -13.58
CA LEU A 544 -18.46 9.05 -12.90
C LEU A 544 -19.96 9.32 -12.71
N ASN A 545 -20.77 9.04 -13.73
CA ASN A 545 -22.23 9.20 -13.66
C ASN A 545 -22.84 8.22 -12.67
N ARG A 546 -22.43 6.96 -12.69
CA ARG A 546 -22.90 5.93 -11.75
C ARG A 546 -22.64 6.35 -10.30
N VAL A 547 -21.41 6.76 -10.00
CA VAL A 547 -21.06 7.29 -8.66
C VAL A 547 -21.90 8.53 -8.31
N PHE A 548 -22.10 9.45 -9.25
CA PHE A 548 -22.86 10.68 -9.02
C PHE A 548 -24.36 10.43 -8.75
N THR A 549 -24.94 9.37 -9.31
CA THR A 549 -26.33 8.97 -8.99
C THR A 549 -26.49 8.61 -7.51
N ARG A 550 -25.40 8.26 -6.82
CA ARG A 550 -25.34 7.93 -5.39
C ARG A 550 -24.86 9.09 -4.52
N ARG A 551 -24.82 10.32 -5.02
CA ARG A 551 -24.35 11.50 -4.24
C ARG A 551 -25.09 11.74 -2.92
N ALA A 552 -26.33 11.26 -2.81
CA ALA A 552 -27.17 11.38 -1.63
C ALA A 552 -27.11 10.14 -0.71
N HIS A 553 -26.14 9.24 -0.93
CA HIS A 553 -25.95 8.02 -0.13
C HIS A 553 -25.86 8.34 1.36
N ASP A 554 -26.67 7.65 2.15
CA ASP A 554 -26.58 7.72 3.60
C ASP A 554 -25.56 6.70 4.12
N PHE A 555 -24.54 7.20 4.80
CA PHE A 555 -23.51 6.37 5.43
C PHE A 555 -23.97 5.78 6.76
N GLY A 556 -25.15 6.17 7.25
CA GLY A 556 -25.72 5.71 8.52
C GLY A 556 -25.00 6.26 9.74
N ASP A 557 -25.21 5.58 10.87
CA ASP A 557 -24.61 5.91 12.15
C ASP A 557 -23.14 5.50 12.22
N PRO A 558 -22.32 6.16 13.07
CA PRO A 558 -20.95 5.75 13.32
C PRO A 558 -20.83 4.30 13.81
N ASP A 559 -19.89 3.55 13.25
CA ASP A 559 -19.60 2.18 13.65
C ASP A 559 -19.00 2.09 15.06
N TYR A 560 -18.35 3.18 15.50
CA TYR A 560 -17.62 3.28 16.75
C TYR A 560 -18.26 4.33 17.66
N GLY A 561 -19.50 4.09 18.11
CA GLY A 561 -20.14 4.91 19.14
C GLY A 561 -20.06 4.26 20.52
N ARG A 562 -20.10 5.06 21.60
CA ARG A 562 -20.62 4.52 22.86
C ARG A 562 -22.04 4.08 22.52
N GLY A 563 -22.32 2.78 22.59
CA GLY A 563 -23.69 2.29 22.47
C GLY A 563 -24.55 3.20 23.32
N GLN A 564 -25.62 3.75 22.73
CA GLN A 564 -26.66 4.38 23.53
C GLN A 564 -26.99 3.33 24.58
N SER A 565 -26.62 3.59 25.84
CA SER A 565 -27.19 2.83 26.94
C SER A 565 -28.67 2.93 26.70
N SER A 566 -29.31 1.79 26.50
CA SER A 566 -30.75 1.67 26.37
C SER A 566 -31.40 2.34 27.56
N ALA A 567 -31.66 3.64 27.40
CA ALA A 567 -32.73 4.38 28.03
C ALA A 567 -34.04 3.87 27.40
N GLN A 568 -34.28 2.58 27.61
CA GLN A 568 -35.54 1.86 27.50
C GLN A 568 -35.57 0.86 28.66
N ARG A 569 -35.42 1.40 29.87
CA ARG A 569 -36.24 0.97 30.99
C ARG A 569 -37.34 2.02 31.11
N SER A 570 -38.45 1.76 30.43
CA SER A 570 -39.77 2.30 30.74
C SER A 570 -40.67 1.12 31.00
#